data_AF-A0A522E9M7-F1
#
_entry.id   AF-A0A522E9M7-F1
#
_cell.length_a   1.000
_cell.length_b   1.000
_cell.length_c   1.000
_cell.angle_alpha   90.00
_cell.angle_beta   90.00
_cell.angle_gamma   90.00
#
_symmetry.space_group_name_H-M   'P 1'
#
loop_
_entity.id
_entity.type
_entity.pdbx_description
1 polymer ?
#
loop_
_entity_poly.entity_id
_entity_poly.type
_entity_poly.pdbx_seq_one_letter_code
_entity_poly.pdbx_strand_id
1 'polypeptide(L)'
;MVLAAINLGILTLLFFIIGMIKPGWALFFVNKPGRLTILAVTTVFVMISVTLYGEGLRREKLEKTGFTKIPPSTVPVPVPAPEKPPAAPAK
;
A
#
# COMPACT_ATOMS: atom_id res chain seq x y z
N MET A 1 -4.05 6.82 0.02
CA MET A 1 -3.36 6.64 1.33
C MET A 1 -1.90 7.09 1.28
N VAL A 2 -1.14 6.72 0.25
CA VAL A 2 0.27 7.13 0.09
C VAL A 2 0.44 8.66 0.05
N LEU A 3 -0.36 9.37 -0.76
CA LEU A 3 -0.30 10.84 -0.84
C LEU A 3 -0.59 11.52 0.50
N ALA A 4 -1.56 11.00 1.25
CA ALA A 4 -1.90 11.51 2.58
C ALA A 4 -0.76 11.25 3.58
N ALA A 5 -0.10 10.09 3.52
CA ALA A 5 1.06 9.78 4.35
C ALA A 5 2.25 10.69 4.04
N ILE A 6 2.48 11.04 2.76
CA ILE A 6 3.52 12.01 2.36
C ILE A 6 3.20 13.40 2.90
N ASN A 7 1.98 13.88 2.70
CA ASN A 7 1.55 15.19 3.23
C ASN A 7 1.66 15.24 4.75
N LEU A 8 1.28 14.16 5.44
CA LEU A 8 1.43 14.02 6.89
C LEU A 8 2.91 14.06 7.30
N GLY A 9 3.79 13.36 6.57
CA GLY A 9 5.23 13.38 6.81
C GLY A 9 5.84 14.78 6.64
N ILE A 10 5.45 15.51 5.59
CA ILE A 10 5.90 16.90 5.37
C ILE A 10 5.40 17.81 6.50
N LEU A 11 4.12 17.72 6.88
CA LEU A 11 3.56 18.45 8.00
C LEU A 11 4.28 18.13 9.32
N THR A 12 4.61 16.86 9.54
CA THR A 12 5.35 16.41 10.71
C THR A 12 6.74 17.04 10.75
N LEU A 13 7.42 17.11 9.60
CA LEU A 13 8.73 17.74 9.50
C LEU A 13 8.66 19.25 9.76
N LEU A 14 7.67 19.94 9.18
CA LEU A 14 7.42 21.36 9.45
C LEU A 14 7.10 21.62 10.93
N PHE A 15 6.23 20.81 11.50
CA PHE A 15 5.88 20.84 12.93
C PHE A 15 7.12 20.68 13.80
N PHE A 16 7.99 19.73 13.47
CA PHE A 16 9.23 19.49 14.19
C PHE A 16 10.18 20.70 14.12
N ILE A 17 10.40 21.26 12.93
CA ILE A 17 11.28 22.42 12.75
C ILE A 17 10.74 23.62 13.54
N ILE A 18 9.44 23.93 13.39
CA ILE A 18 8.83 25.08 14.07
C ILE A 18 8.80 24.84 15.59
N GLY A 19 8.48 23.63 16.04
CA GLY A 19 8.52 23.25 17.44
C GLY A 19 9.93 23.38 18.04
N MET A 20 10.97 22.95 17.33
CA MET A 20 12.34 23.07 17.82
C MET A 20 12.79 24.54 17.95
N ILE A 21 12.37 25.41 17.03
CA ILE A 21 12.65 26.86 17.09
C ILE A 21 11.88 27.51 18.24
N LYS A 22 10.58 27.20 18.38
CA LYS A 22 9.71 27.79 19.41
C LYS A 22 8.80 26.70 20.01
N PRO A 23 9.21 26.07 21.13
CA PRO A 23 8.55 24.87 21.61
C PRO A 23 7.11 25.08 22.08
N GLY A 24 6.80 26.29 22.58
CA GLY A 24 5.44 26.66 22.97
C GLY A 24 4.46 26.80 21.81
N TRP A 25 4.90 26.82 20.56
CA TRP A 25 4.00 26.91 19.41
C TRP A 25 3.47 25.55 18.97
N ALA A 26 4.34 24.55 18.91
CA ALA A 26 3.99 23.17 18.55
C ALA A 26 3.09 22.50 19.60
N LEU A 27 3.33 22.78 20.88
CA LEU A 27 2.57 22.22 22.00
C LEU A 27 1.95 23.35 22.83
N PHE A 28 1.14 24.19 22.20
CA PHE A 28 0.51 25.37 22.82
C PHE A 28 -0.39 25.04 24.02
N PHE A 29 -0.77 23.78 24.16
CA PHE A 29 -1.62 23.24 25.24
C PHE A 29 -0.83 22.72 26.45
N VAL A 30 0.50 22.64 26.38
CA VAL A 30 1.35 22.16 27.48
C VAL A 30 2.01 23.34 28.19
N ASN A 31 2.05 23.33 29.53
CA ASN A 31 2.79 24.34 30.29
C ASN A 31 4.30 24.07 30.19
N LYS A 32 5.05 24.98 29.54
CA LYS A 32 6.50 24.88 29.30
C LYS A 32 6.93 23.57 28.63
N PRO A 33 6.51 23.30 27.38
CA PRO A 33 7.04 22.17 26.64
C PRO A 33 8.55 22.36 26.44
N GLY A 34 9.32 21.37 26.87
CA GLY A 34 10.75 21.31 26.57
C GLY A 34 10.97 20.83 25.14
N ARG A 35 12.18 21.06 24.60
CA ARG A 35 12.58 20.54 23.29
C ARG A 35 12.47 19.00 23.23
N LEU A 36 12.73 18.33 24.35
CA LEU A 36 12.59 16.87 24.48
C LEU A 36 11.15 16.38 24.27
N THR A 37 10.16 17.14 24.74
CA THR A 37 8.74 16.78 24.56
C THR A 37 8.35 16.79 23.09
N ILE A 38 8.85 17.78 22.35
CA ILE A 38 8.59 17.90 20.90
C ILE A 38 9.25 16.76 20.15
N LEU A 39 10.47 16.39 20.55
CA LEU A 39 11.18 15.26 19.99
C LEU A 39 10.38 13.96 20.19
N ALA A 40 9.90 13.69 21.41
CA ALA A 40 9.07 12.52 21.71
C ALA A 40 7.77 12.49 20.89
N VAL A 41 7.03 13.60 20.84
CA VAL A 41 5.79 13.70 20.06
C VAL A 41 6.05 13.53 18.56
N THR A 42 7.13 14.13 18.05
CA THR A 42 7.52 14.01 16.64
C THR A 42 7.85 12.56 16.29
N THR A 43 8.55 11.82 17.15
CA THR A 43 8.82 10.39 16.93
C THR A 43 7.53 9.59 16.75
N VAL A 44 6.48 9.89 17.54
CA VAL A 44 5.16 9.24 17.38
C VAL A 44 4.53 9.61 16.04
N PHE A 45 4.54 10.88 15.63
CA PHE A 45 4.02 11.29 14.33
C PHE A 45 4.77 10.68 13.14
N VAL A 46 6.09 10.52 13.27
CA VAL A 46 6.91 9.84 12.26
C VAL A 46 6.53 8.37 12.16
N MET A 47 6.38 7.67 13.30
CA MET A 47 5.89 6.28 13.33
C MET A 47 4.54 6.12 12.64
N ILE A 48 3.60 7.03 12.90
CA ILE A 48 2.28 7.04 12.25
C ILE A 48 2.44 7.24 10.73
N SER A 49 3.21 8.24 10.32
CA SER A 49 3.42 8.58 8.91
C SER A 49 4.03 7.41 8.12
N VAL A 50 5.05 6.77 8.67
CA VAL A 50 5.72 5.62 8.05
C VAL A 50 4.80 4.41 7.98
N THR A 51 4.03 4.14 9.03
CA THR A 51 3.06 3.03 9.05
C THR A 51 1.99 3.23 7.97
N LEU A 52 1.44 4.45 7.89
CA LEU A 52 0.42 4.80 6.88
C LEU A 52 0.97 4.70 5.44
N TYR A 53 2.23 5.13 5.25
CA TYR A 53 2.91 5.05 3.96
C TYR A 53 3.13 3.59 3.54
N GLY A 54 3.61 2.75 4.46
CA GLY A 54 3.84 1.32 4.23
C GLY A 54 2.55 0.58 3.88
N GLU A 55 1.46 0.84 4.62
CA GLU A 55 0.14 0.29 4.28
C GLU A 55 -0.35 0.76 2.91
N GLY A 56 -0.19 2.05 2.60
CA GLY A 56 -0.59 2.61 1.32
C GLY A 56 0.12 1.92 0.14
N LEU A 57 1.43 1.70 0.25
CA LEU A 57 2.23 0.99 -0.75
C LEU A 57 1.82 -0.46 -0.90
N ARG A 58 1.51 -1.15 0.20
CA ARG A 58 1.05 -2.53 0.16
C ARG A 58 -0.29 -2.64 -0.58
N ARG A 59 -1.23 -1.73 -0.33
CA ARG A 59 -2.51 -1.66 -1.04
C ARG A 59 -2.34 -1.37 -2.53
N GLU A 60 -1.51 -0.40 -2.90
CA GLU A 60 -1.22 -0.12 -4.31
C GLU A 60 -0.58 -1.32 -5.04
N LYS A 61 0.32 -2.06 -4.39
CA LYS A 61 0.91 -3.28 -4.97
C LYS A 61 -0.14 -4.36 -5.20
N LEU A 62 -1.06 -4.55 -4.25
CA LEU A 62 -2.14 -5.53 -4.35
C LEU A 62 -3.15 -5.15 -5.42
N GLU A 63 -3.50 -3.87 -5.54
CA GLU A 63 -4.35 -3.37 -6.61
C GLU A 63 -3.69 -3.59 -7.98
N LYS A 64 -2.41 -3.26 -8.13
CA LYS A 64 -1.67 -3.45 -9.39
C LYS A 64 -1.46 -4.93 -9.77
N THR A 65 -1.39 -5.84 -8.80
CA THR A 65 -1.22 -7.29 -9.05
C THR A 65 -2.54 -8.06 -9.13
N GLY A 66 -3.62 -7.54 -8.53
CA GLY A 66 -4.96 -8.13 -8.57
C GLY A 66 -5.61 -8.07 -9.96
N PHE A 67 -5.29 -7.06 -10.77
CA PHE A 67 -5.73 -6.98 -12.17
C PHE A 67 -4.98 -7.92 -13.14
N THR A 68 -3.97 -8.69 -12.68
CA THR A 68 -3.18 -9.62 -13.53
C THR A 68 -3.50 -11.09 -13.27
N LYS A 69 -4.63 -11.43 -12.63
CA LYS A 69 -5.06 -12.82 -12.44
C LYS A 69 -6.33 -13.16 -13.19
N ILE A 70 -6.21 -13.34 -14.51
CA ILE A 70 -6.79 -14.50 -15.22
C ILE A 70 -5.87 -14.78 -16.43
N PRO A 71 -4.85 -15.66 -16.35
CA PRO A 71 -4.52 -16.42 -17.54
C PRO A 71 -5.75 -17.30 -17.82
N PRO A 72 -6.38 -17.22 -19.00
CA PRO A 72 -7.41 -18.19 -19.36
C PRO A 72 -6.74 -19.56 -19.28
N SER A 73 -7.14 -20.37 -18.30
CA SER A 73 -6.80 -21.78 -18.30
C SER A 73 -7.61 -22.39 -19.45
N THR A 74 -7.09 -22.27 -20.67
CA THR A 74 -7.52 -23.08 -21.80
C THR A 74 -6.99 -24.48 -21.55
N VAL A 75 -7.62 -25.20 -20.62
CA VAL A 75 -7.53 -26.65 -20.64
C VAL A 75 -8.17 -27.06 -21.97
N PRO A 76 -7.40 -27.62 -22.93
CA PRO A 76 -7.99 -28.06 -24.18
C PRO A 76 -8.96 -29.18 -23.84
N VAL A 77 -10.25 -28.94 -24.01
CA VAL A 77 -11.25 -30.01 -23.93
C VAL A 77 -10.90 -31.00 -25.05
N PRO A 78 -10.63 -32.28 -24.75
CA PRO A 78 -10.41 -33.27 -25.80
C PRO A 78 -11.70 -33.41 -26.61
N VAL A 79 -11.67 -32.96 -27.86
CA VAL A 79 -12.75 -33.25 -28.82
C VAL A 79 -12.68 -34.75 -29.12
N PRO A 80 -13.76 -35.53 -28.93
CA PRO A 80 -13.79 -36.91 -29.37
C PRO A 80 -13.55 -36.97 -30.88
N ALA A 81 -12.52 -37.71 -31.30
CA ALA A 81 -12.24 -37.96 -32.71
C ALA A 81 -13.45 -38.66 -33.34
N PRO A 82 -13.90 -38.26 -34.55
CA PRO A 82 -14.97 -38.97 -35.26
C PRO A 82 -14.60 -40.45 -35.45
N GLU A 83 -15.46 -41.34 -34.96
CA GLU A 83 -15.33 -42.78 -35.20
C GLU A 83 -15.30 -43.05 -36.70
N LYS A 84 -14.26 -43.76 -37.13
CA LYS A 84 -14.03 -44.18 -38.51
C LYS A 84 -15.22 -45.05 -38.97
N PRO A 85 -15.86 -44.77 -40.11
CA PRO A 85 -16.95 -45.61 -40.62
C PRO A 85 -16.47 -47.06 -40.80
N PRO A 86 -17.28 -48.07 -40.41
CA PRO A 86 -16.91 -49.47 -40.56
C PRO A 86 -16.67 -49.79 -42.05
N ALA A 87 -15.52 -50.41 -42.31
CA ALA A 87 -15.14 -50.87 -43.64
C ALA A 87 -16.20 -51.84 -44.17
N ALA A 88 -16.75 -51.52 -45.34
CA ALA A 88 -17.64 -52.42 -46.06
C ALA A 88 -16.91 -53.75 -46.37
N PRO A 89 -17.59 -54.91 -46.27
CA PRO A 89 -16.99 -56.19 -46.59
C PRO A 89 -16.68 -56.26 -48.10
N ALA A 90 -15.45 -56.63 -48.42
CA ALA A 90 -15.04 -56.94 -49.79
C ALA A 90 -15.84 -58.14 -50.31
N LYS A 91 -16.29 -58.04 -51.57
CA LYS A 91 -16.99 -59.10 -52.30
C LYS A 91 -16.04 -59.74 -53.30
#